data_AF-A0A942CG30-F1
#
_entry.id   AF-A0A942CG30-F1
#
_cell.length_a   1.000
_cell.length_b   1.000
_cell.length_c   1.000
_cell.angle_alpha   90.00
_cell.angle_beta   90.00
_cell.angle_gamma   90.00
#
_symmetry.space_group_name_H-M   'P 1'
#
loop_
_entity.id
_entity.type
_entity.pdbx_description
1 polymer ?
#
loop_
_entity_poly.entity_id
_entity_poly.type
_entity_poly.pdbx_seq_one_letter_code
_entity_poly.pdbx_strand_id
1 'polypeptide(L)'
;MSAATHFTAPLQSSPAMFTDEQVKCIANTDSQTIAAWVRSAAGQRHIMYTPSILRKFAEAASRLSDADVELDEIEHLLIALRRAHVLTQRQRTMLQAAYLQR
;
A
#
# COMPACT_ATOMS: atom_id res chain seq x y z
N MET A 1 19.20 16.83 -41.09
CA MET A 1 18.34 15.73 -40.58
C MET A 1 18.88 15.35 -39.20
N SER A 2 18.30 15.88 -38.13
CA SER A 2 18.76 15.63 -36.76
C SER A 2 17.75 14.72 -36.07
N ALA A 3 18.20 13.52 -35.69
CA ALA A 3 17.39 12.53 -35.00
C ALA A 3 17.19 12.97 -33.54
N ALA A 4 15.94 13.26 -33.17
CA ALA A 4 15.57 13.54 -31.79
C ALA A 4 15.61 12.24 -30.98
N THR A 5 16.61 12.10 -30.11
CA THR A 5 16.70 11.00 -29.15
C THR A 5 15.75 11.32 -28.00
N HIS A 6 14.57 10.70 -27.98
CA HIS A 6 13.71 10.70 -26.79
C HIS A 6 14.37 9.83 -25.72
N PHE A 7 15.06 10.48 -24.78
CA PHE A 7 15.51 9.89 -23.54
C PHE A 7 14.32 9.73 -22.60
N THR A 8 13.73 8.54 -22.56
CA THR A 8 12.73 8.16 -21.56
C THR A 8 13.42 8.09 -20.20
N ALA A 9 13.19 9.08 -19.35
CA ALA A 9 13.69 9.06 -17.98
C ALA A 9 13.14 7.82 -17.24
N PRO A 10 13.98 7.02 -16.57
CA PRO A 10 13.49 5.97 -15.69
C PRO A 10 12.67 6.63 -14.59
N LEU A 11 11.45 6.13 -14.36
CA LEU A 11 10.58 6.52 -13.25
C LEU A 11 11.41 6.43 -11.96
N GLN A 12 11.84 7.58 -11.44
CA GLN A 12 12.63 7.65 -10.22
C GLN A 12 11.75 7.08 -9.10
N SER A 13 12.07 5.85 -8.69
CA SER A 13 11.51 5.23 -7.50
C SER A 13 12.04 6.03 -6.33
N SER A 14 11.21 6.91 -5.74
CA SER A 14 11.55 7.56 -4.47
C SER A 14 12.01 6.47 -3.49
N PRO A 15 13.15 6.64 -2.80
CA PRO A 15 13.70 5.61 -1.95
C PRO A 15 12.68 5.36 -0.83
N ALA A 16 12.16 4.13 -0.77
CA ALA A 16 11.33 3.73 0.36
C ALA A 16 12.12 3.91 1.65
N MET A 17 11.43 4.36 2.70
CA MET A 17 12.06 4.59 4.01
C MET A 17 12.54 3.30 4.69
N PHE A 18 12.01 2.14 4.27
CA PHE A 18 12.38 0.84 4.80
C PHE A 18 13.15 0.04 3.77
N THR A 19 14.16 -0.71 4.22
CA THR A 19 14.86 -1.65 3.35
C THR A 19 13.99 -2.87 3.04
N ASP A 20 14.25 -3.54 1.93
CA ASP A 20 13.53 -4.75 1.57
C ASP A 20 13.68 -5.85 2.63
N GLU A 21 14.82 -5.92 3.31
CA GLU A 21 15.13 -6.85 4.39
C GLU A 21 14.26 -6.58 5.61
N GLN A 22 14.10 -5.32 6.01
CA GLN A 22 13.22 -4.94 7.13
C GLN A 22 11.77 -5.32 6.83
N VAL A 23 11.29 -5.03 5.62
CA VAL A 23 9.91 -5.37 5.24
C VAL A 23 9.73 -6.89 5.15
N LYS A 24 10.73 -7.65 4.66
CA LYS A 24 10.70 -9.12 4.65
C LYS A 24 10.63 -9.70 6.06
N CYS A 25 11.37 -9.15 7.02
CA CYS A 25 11.30 -9.59 8.41
C CYS A 25 9.87 -9.45 8.96
N ILE A 26 9.21 -8.31 8.71
CA ILE A 26 7.82 -8.09 9.10
C ILE A 26 6.88 -9.05 8.37
N ALA A 27 7.03 -9.21 7.04
CA ALA A 27 6.19 -10.10 6.24
C ALA A 27 6.29 -11.58 6.64
N ASN A 28 7.35 -11.98 7.34
CA ASN A 28 7.52 -13.33 7.87
C ASN A 28 6.86 -13.56 9.25
N THR A 29 6.16 -12.56 9.79
CA THR A 29 5.41 -12.66 11.06
C THR A 29 3.93 -13.06 10.82
N ASP A 30 3.10 -13.02 11.85
CA ASP A 30 1.65 -13.22 11.76
C ASP A 30 0.90 -11.93 11.37
N SER A 31 -0.38 -12.05 11.01
CA SER A 31 -1.21 -10.91 10.58
C SER A 31 -1.41 -9.84 11.66
N GLN A 32 -1.44 -10.21 12.94
CA GLN A 32 -1.59 -9.23 14.03
C GLN A 32 -0.34 -8.37 14.18
N THR A 33 0.84 -8.99 14.08
CA THR A 33 2.13 -8.31 14.11
C THR A 33 2.30 -7.40 12.89
N ILE A 34 1.91 -7.86 11.70
CA ILE A 34 1.88 -7.03 10.49
C ILE A 34 0.93 -5.83 10.68
N ALA A 35 -0.30 -6.06 11.17
CA ALA A 35 -1.29 -5.02 11.41
C ALA A 35 -0.79 -3.97 12.42
N ALA A 36 -0.19 -4.40 13.52
CA ALA A 36 0.40 -3.52 14.53
C ALA A 36 1.54 -2.67 13.93
N TRP A 37 2.41 -3.28 13.14
CA TRP A 37 3.48 -2.57 12.46
C TRP A 37 2.95 -1.54 11.46
N VAL A 38 1.96 -1.90 10.63
CA VAL A 38 1.33 -1.00 9.66
C VAL A 38 0.69 0.20 10.36
N ARG A 39 -0.06 -0.02 11.44
CA ARG A 39 -0.65 1.07 12.24
C ARG A 39 0.41 1.96 12.85
N SER A 40 1.49 1.38 13.38
CA SER A 40 2.61 2.14 13.95
C SER A 40 3.31 3.00 12.88
N ALA A 41 3.63 2.42 11.72
CA ALA A 41 4.27 3.11 10.61
C ALA A 41 3.41 4.26 10.06
N ALA A 42 2.09 4.06 10.00
CA ALA A 42 1.13 5.09 9.60
C ALA A 42 0.99 6.19 10.66
N GLY A 43 0.86 5.81 11.94
CA GLY A 43 0.69 6.72 13.07
C GLY A 43 1.89 7.65 13.26
N GLN A 44 3.11 7.14 13.14
CA GLN A 44 4.35 7.94 13.16
C GLN A 44 4.39 9.04 12.10
N ARG A 45 3.58 8.92 11.05
CA ARG A 45 3.55 9.81 9.89
C ARG A 45 2.23 10.56 9.76
N HIS A 46 1.38 10.47 10.79
CA HIS A 46 0.03 11.04 10.79
C HIS A 46 -0.81 10.61 9.56
N ILE A 47 -0.50 9.44 8.99
CA ILE A 47 -1.28 8.85 7.91
C ILE A 47 -2.47 8.18 8.57
N MET A 48 -3.65 8.75 8.34
CA MET A 48 -4.90 8.21 8.81
C MET A 48 -5.72 7.70 7.63
N TYR A 49 -6.32 6.54 7.82
CA TYR A 49 -7.39 6.10 6.96
C TYR A 49 -8.72 6.63 7.52
N THR A 50 -9.38 7.48 6.74
CA THR A 50 -10.74 7.97 7.06
C THR A 50 -11.69 7.52 5.95
N PRO A 51 -12.77 6.79 6.27
CA PRO A 51 -13.83 6.53 5.30
C PRO A 51 -14.50 7.79 4.80
N SER A 52 -14.30 8.11 3.53
CA SER A 52 -14.99 9.21 2.86
C SER A 52 -16.37 8.77 2.38
N ILE A 53 -17.28 9.73 2.26
CA ILE A 53 -18.64 9.52 1.72
C ILE A 53 -18.60 8.96 0.30
N LEU A 54 -17.65 9.42 -0.52
CA LEU A 54 -17.45 8.90 -1.87
C LEU A 54 -17.10 7.41 -1.87
N ARG A 55 -16.37 6.94 -0.85
CA ARG A 55 -16.02 5.53 -0.73
C ARG A 55 -17.20 4.68 -0.28
N LYS A 56 -18.05 5.18 0.62
CA LYS A 56 -19.33 4.52 0.96
C LYS A 56 -20.24 4.37 -0.26
N PHE A 57 -20.22 5.35 -1.17
CA PHE A 57 -20.92 5.25 -2.44
C PHE A 57 -20.30 4.20 -3.37
N ALA A 58 -18.96 4.20 -3.52
CA ALA A 58 -18.26 3.20 -4.31
C ALA A 58 -18.49 1.77 -3.77
N GLU A 59 -18.50 1.60 -2.44
CA GLU A 59 -18.84 0.35 -1.74
C GLU A 59 -20.29 -0.07 -2.05
N ALA A 60 -21.26 0.85 -1.93
CA ALA A 60 -22.64 0.55 -2.29
C ALA A 60 -22.80 0.17 -3.79
N ALA A 61 -22.05 0.82 -4.67
CA ALA A 61 -22.05 0.55 -6.10
C ALA A 61 -21.35 -0.78 -6.45
N SER A 62 -20.26 -1.14 -5.77
CA SER A 62 -19.58 -2.43 -5.96
C SER A 62 -20.40 -3.62 -5.43
N ARG A 63 -21.12 -3.47 -4.30
CA ARG A 63 -22.06 -4.47 -3.79
C ARG A 63 -23.20 -4.79 -4.76
N LEU A 64 -23.61 -3.80 -5.56
CA LEU A 64 -24.58 -3.99 -6.65
C LEU A 64 -24.02 -4.79 -7.84
N SER A 65 -22.70 -4.93 -7.94
CA SER A 65 -22.00 -5.57 -9.06
C SER A 65 -21.54 -7.02 -8.78
N ASP A 66 -21.85 -7.58 -7.61
CA ASP A 66 -21.47 -8.95 -7.17
C ASP A 66 -19.96 -9.26 -7.27
N ALA A 67 -19.10 -8.22 -7.28
CA ALA A 67 -17.68 -8.30 -7.57
C ALA A 67 -16.80 -7.75 -6.43
N ASP A 68 -17.30 -7.75 -5.19
CA ASP A 68 -16.69 -6.92 -4.14
C ASP A 68 -15.59 -7.64 -3.35
N VAL A 69 -14.37 -7.10 -3.41
CA VAL A 69 -13.30 -7.36 -2.45
C VAL A 69 -13.19 -6.10 -1.61
N GLU A 70 -13.82 -6.12 -0.43
CA GLU A 70 -13.74 -5.02 0.52
C GLU A 70 -12.36 -5.05 1.19
N LEU A 71 -11.62 -3.95 1.04
CA LEU A 71 -10.33 -3.79 1.71
C LEU A 71 -10.54 -3.39 3.16
N ASP A 72 -9.85 -4.07 4.06
CA ASP A 72 -9.89 -3.68 5.47
C ASP A 72 -9.03 -2.43 5.77
N GLU A 73 -9.05 -2.01 7.04
CA GLU A 73 -8.24 -0.88 7.52
C GLU A 73 -6.75 -1.03 7.17
N ILE A 74 -6.19 -2.23 7.35
CA ILE A 74 -4.76 -2.50 7.16
C ILE A 74 -4.40 -2.43 5.68
N GLU A 75 -5.20 -3.04 4.82
CA GLU A 75 -5.01 -2.97 3.37
C GLU A 75 -5.10 -1.53 2.85
N HIS A 76 -6.01 -0.73 3.39
CA HIS A 76 -6.08 0.69 3.07
C HIS A 76 -4.86 1.49 3.57
N LEU A 77 -4.36 1.20 4.79
CA LEU A 77 -3.15 1.83 5.31
C LEU A 77 -1.92 1.45 4.48
N LEU A 78 -1.82 0.21 4.00
CA LEU A 78 -0.74 -0.23 3.09
C LEU A 78 -0.77 0.57 1.77
N ILE A 79 -1.96 0.80 1.19
CA ILE A 79 -2.12 1.67 0.01
C ILE A 79 -1.67 3.10 0.33
N ALA A 80 -2.08 3.65 1.47
CA ALA A 80 -1.72 5.01 1.89
C ALA A 80 -0.21 5.18 2.10
N LEU A 81 0.45 4.23 2.77
CA LEU A 81 1.90 4.20 2.97
C LEU A 81 2.66 4.17 1.65
N ARG A 82 2.17 3.42 0.65
CA ARG A 82 2.76 3.40 -0.70
C ARG A 82 2.51 4.69 -1.48
N ARG A 83 1.37 5.36 -1.29
CA ARG A 83 1.10 6.69 -1.89
C ARG A 83 1.97 7.78 -1.27
N ALA A 84 2.27 7.67 0.02
CA ALA A 84 3.17 8.55 0.74
C ALA A 84 4.67 8.19 0.53
N HIS A 85 4.99 7.28 -0.40
CA HIS A 85 6.36 6.82 -0.68
C HIS A 85 7.12 6.21 0.53
N VAL A 86 6.40 5.79 1.58
CA VAL A 86 6.97 5.10 2.73
C VAL A 86 7.34 3.66 2.36
N LEU A 87 6.51 3.03 1.52
CA LEU A 87 6.71 1.71 0.96
C LEU A 87 6.84 1.79 -0.56
N THR A 88 7.69 0.94 -1.13
CA THR A 88 7.61 0.65 -2.58
C THR A 88 6.36 -0.16 -2.91
N GLN A 89 5.99 -0.20 -4.19
CA GLN A 89 4.92 -1.07 -4.67
C GLN A 89 5.17 -2.55 -4.33
N ARG A 90 6.43 -3.00 -4.45
CA ARG A 90 6.86 -4.36 -4.11
C ARG A 90 6.66 -4.65 -2.63
N GLN A 91 7.15 -3.77 -1.77
CA GLN A 91 7.06 -3.91 -0.31
C GLN A 91 5.59 -3.95 0.14
N ARG A 92 4.75 -3.07 -0.41
CA ARG A 92 3.31 -3.06 -0.16
C ARG A 92 2.66 -4.39 -0.55
N THR A 93 2.90 -4.88 -1.77
CA THR A 93 2.31 -6.16 -2.24
C THR A 93 2.78 -7.35 -1.38
N MET A 94 4.03 -7.36 -0.96
CA MET A 94 4.57 -8.41 -0.08
C MET A 94 3.89 -8.42 1.29
N LEU A 95 3.73 -7.25 1.92
CA LEU A 95 3.02 -7.13 3.20
C LEU A 95 1.54 -7.48 3.06
N GLN A 96 0.89 -7.06 1.98
CA GLN A 96 -0.52 -7.39 1.73
C GLN A 96 -0.72 -8.89 1.54
N ALA A 97 0.12 -9.55 0.75
CA ALA A 97 0.05 -10.99 0.57
C ALA A 97 0.30 -11.76 1.88
N ALA A 98 1.29 -11.34 2.67
CA ALA A 98 1.59 -11.95 3.95
C ALA A 98 0.45 -11.77 4.97
N TYR A 99 -0.15 -10.58 5.01
CA TYR A 99 -1.27 -10.26 5.87
C TYR A 99 -2.53 -11.10 5.55
N LEU A 100 -2.83 -11.33 4.26
CA LEU A 100 -4.00 -12.09 3.84
C LEU A 100 -3.86 -13.61 4.01
N GLN A 101 -2.62 -14.12 4.15
CA GLN A 101 -2.34 -15.55 4.19
C GLN A 101 -2.21 -16.14 5.60
N ARG A 102 -2.08 -15.31 6.63
CA ARG A 102 -1.67 -15.74 7.98
C ARG A 102 -2.60 -15.21 9.06
#